data_AF-A0A4U7ATZ0-F1
#
_entry.id   AF-A0A4U7ATZ0-F1
#
_cell.length_a   1.000
_cell.length_b   1.000
_cell.length_c   1.000
_cell.angle_alpha   90.00
_cell.angle_beta   90.00
_cell.angle_gamma   90.00
#
_symmetry.space_group_name_H-M   'P 1'
#
loop_
_entity.id
_entity.type
_entity.pdbx_description
1 polymer ?
#
loop_
_entity_poly.entity_id
_entity_poly.type
_entity_poly.pdbx_seq_one_letter_code
_entity_poly.pdbx_strand_id
1 'polypeptide(L)'
;MEAFVTKKRQRSTPHLIQYAEEESTEVKLAILESLQPGLPQDVLLDALLSCDGNVDKAAASLSGVDTTATTLPPLKRFKSVGYQSSISSTFRSPSGVDKPVVPRPLTKKGRTLHLFTPEDIEAHTPCSIIHNFLPASQADALLRELLEEAPTYWKGEFQMFDRTVLSPHTFCFYVKDEQAADEQRKDYYYQGAEVPDVRTLRPEMRKVSLPVQDAVNNEIERRIRDFYPGGKKLRHQGPNTWEPNCAFVNVYSGGAENVGYHADQLTYLGPRPVIGSLSLGVAREFRVRRIVPRDKDDKNADDAAADTQGQIAIHLPHNSLLVMHAEMQEEWKHSIAPAASIDPHPVAGNKRINITYRFYRESIHPKYTPRCKCGVPVSLKCSMKSAVNRGRYMWTCDMGYQPGQKNCGYFEWAEFDDDGEPIWPENKKR
;
A
#
# COMPACT_ATOMS: atom_id res chain seq x y z
N MET A 1 57.47 -39.89 6.90
CA MET A 1 57.84 -40.09 8.31
C MET A 1 57.31 -38.87 9.05
N GLU A 2 56.03 -38.88 9.43
CA GLU A 2 55.55 -39.28 10.77
C GLU A 2 55.77 -38.13 11.79
N ALA A 3 54.83 -37.68 12.63
CA ALA A 3 53.59 -38.29 13.07
C ALA A 3 52.55 -37.24 13.53
N PHE A 4 51.29 -37.49 13.15
CA PHE A 4 50.06 -37.05 13.80
C PHE A 4 49.71 -38.05 14.91
N VAL A 5 49.50 -37.63 16.17
CA VAL A 5 48.66 -38.36 17.16
C VAL A 5 47.99 -37.38 18.14
N THR A 6 46.72 -37.11 17.84
CA THR A 6 45.51 -37.05 18.70
C THR A 6 45.61 -36.83 20.22
N LYS A 7 44.97 -35.75 20.71
CA LYS A 7 44.35 -35.68 22.05
C LYS A 7 42.82 -35.76 21.93
N LYS A 8 42.23 -36.79 22.55
CA LYS A 8 40.78 -37.08 22.61
C LYS A 8 40.01 -35.95 23.30
N ARG A 9 39.00 -35.40 22.61
CA ARG A 9 37.96 -34.53 23.18
C ARG A 9 36.90 -35.40 23.86
N GLN A 10 36.57 -35.09 25.12
CA GLN A 10 35.53 -35.78 25.89
C GLN A 10 34.16 -35.61 25.20
N ARG A 11 33.41 -36.72 25.19
CA ARG A 11 32.10 -36.89 24.57
C ARG A 11 31.05 -36.36 25.56
N SER A 12 30.58 -35.13 25.35
CA SER A 12 29.39 -34.61 26.03
C SER A 12 28.15 -35.24 25.38
N THR A 13 27.29 -35.80 26.21
CA THR A 13 25.97 -36.34 25.87
C THR A 13 25.13 -35.35 25.05
N PRO A 14 24.43 -35.78 24.00
CA PRO A 14 23.51 -34.91 23.28
C PRO A 14 22.29 -34.64 24.16
N HIS A 15 22.10 -33.37 24.53
CA HIS A 15 20.80 -32.88 24.96
C HIS A 15 19.82 -33.02 23.79
N LEU A 16 18.79 -33.83 23.98
CA LEU A 16 17.61 -33.85 23.11
C LEU A 16 16.94 -32.47 23.20
N ILE A 17 17.28 -31.59 22.27
CA ILE A 17 16.44 -30.43 21.95
C ILE A 17 15.39 -30.97 21.00
N GLN A 18 14.18 -31.11 21.53
CA GLN A 18 12.98 -31.49 20.81
C GLN A 18 12.62 -30.33 19.87
N TYR A 19 13.10 -30.39 18.63
CA TYR A 19 12.55 -29.56 17.56
C TYR A 19 11.15 -30.08 17.29
N ALA A 20 10.13 -29.30 17.66
CA ALA A 20 8.80 -29.51 17.10
C ALA A 20 8.89 -29.14 15.62
N GLU A 21 8.93 -30.15 14.75
CA GLU A 21 8.71 -29.95 13.32
C GLU A 21 7.31 -29.33 13.15
N GLU A 22 7.24 -28.06 12.74
CA GLU A 22 5.99 -27.47 12.29
C GLU A 22 5.59 -28.18 10.99
N GLU A 23 4.70 -29.15 11.09
CA GLU A 23 4.16 -29.87 9.92
C GLU A 23 3.60 -28.88 8.88
N SER A 24 3.89 -29.13 7.61
CA SER A 24 3.36 -28.35 6.47
C SER A 24 1.83 -28.31 6.51
N THR A 25 1.24 -27.19 6.08
CA THR A 25 -0.22 -27.02 5.97
C THR A 25 -0.88 -28.13 5.16
N GLU A 26 -0.21 -28.65 4.13
CA GLU A 26 -0.70 -29.79 3.32
C GLU A 26 -0.81 -31.09 4.13
N VAL A 27 0.15 -31.35 5.02
CA VAL A 27 0.14 -32.51 5.93
C VAL A 27 -0.99 -32.36 6.94
N LYS A 28 -1.14 -31.16 7.52
CA LYS A 28 -2.23 -30.86 8.47
C LYS A 28 -3.62 -30.98 7.85
N LEU A 29 -3.77 -30.57 6.59
CA LEU A 29 -5.00 -30.75 5.82
C LEU A 29 -5.30 -32.23 5.59
N ALA A 30 -4.30 -33.03 5.19
CA ALA A 30 -4.48 -34.46 4.99
C ALA A 30 -4.84 -35.19 6.29
N ILE A 31 -4.25 -34.79 7.43
CA ILE A 31 -4.61 -35.33 8.75
C ILE A 31 -6.05 -34.93 9.10
N LEU A 32 -6.43 -33.67 8.88
CA LEU A 32 -7.78 -33.20 9.20
C LEU A 32 -8.85 -33.83 8.29
N GLU A 33 -8.55 -34.07 7.02
CA GLU A 33 -9.41 -34.79 6.06
C GLU A 33 -9.63 -36.25 6.50
N SER A 34 -8.59 -36.89 7.05
CA SER A 34 -8.69 -38.23 7.64
C SER A 34 -9.58 -38.25 8.90
N LEU A 35 -9.50 -37.20 9.73
CA LEU A 35 -10.29 -37.08 10.96
C LEU A 35 -11.75 -36.67 10.71
N GLN A 36 -12.04 -35.95 9.62
CA GLN A 36 -13.36 -35.43 9.25
C GLN A 36 -13.69 -35.73 7.77
N PRO A 37 -13.89 -37.01 7.41
CA PRO A 37 -14.08 -37.42 6.03
C PRO A 37 -15.38 -36.86 5.44
N GLY A 38 -15.32 -36.38 4.19
CA GLY A 38 -16.49 -35.91 3.42
C GLY A 38 -16.72 -34.40 3.46
N LEU A 39 -15.89 -33.63 4.16
CA LEU A 39 -15.94 -32.17 4.12
C LEU A 39 -15.10 -31.60 2.95
N PRO A 40 -15.57 -30.54 2.27
CA PRO A 40 -14.78 -29.82 1.27
C PRO A 40 -13.46 -29.27 1.82
N GLN A 41 -12.41 -29.27 1.00
CA GLN A 41 -11.05 -28.87 1.40
C GLN A 41 -10.95 -27.41 1.88
N ASP A 42 -11.80 -26.51 1.35
CA ASP A 42 -11.90 -25.12 1.80
C ASP A 42 -12.43 -25.02 3.24
N VAL A 43 -13.42 -25.84 3.62
CA VAL A 43 -13.93 -25.93 5.00
C VAL A 43 -12.86 -26.43 5.98
N LEU A 44 -12.07 -27.44 5.56
CA LEU A 44 -10.98 -27.99 6.36
C LEU A 44 -9.85 -26.96 6.55
N LEU A 45 -9.53 -26.20 5.50
CA LEU A 45 -8.54 -25.13 5.55
C LEU A 45 -8.99 -23.98 6.45
N ASP A 46 -10.25 -23.57 6.37
CA ASP A 46 -10.81 -22.52 7.23
C ASP A 46 -10.80 -22.94 8.71
N ALA A 47 -11.10 -24.20 9.02
CA ALA A 47 -11.03 -24.73 10.39
C ALA A 47 -9.58 -24.76 10.92
N LEU A 48 -8.61 -25.14 10.08
CA LEU A 48 -7.18 -25.09 10.41
C LEU A 48 -6.69 -23.67 10.65
N LEU A 49 -7.07 -22.72 9.80
CA LEU A 49 -6.71 -21.31 9.94
C LEU A 49 -7.30 -20.72 11.22
N SER A 50 -8.55 -21.07 11.54
CA SER A 50 -9.25 -20.63 12.77
C SER A 50 -8.61 -21.19 14.05
N CYS A 51 -7.89 -22.31 13.93
CA CYS A 51 -7.24 -23.00 15.06
C CYS A 51 -5.72 -22.81 15.09
N ASP A 52 -5.18 -21.79 14.42
CA ASP A 52 -3.73 -21.50 14.33
C ASP A 52 -2.92 -22.72 13.82
N GLY A 53 -3.49 -23.51 12.92
CA GLY A 53 -2.87 -24.72 12.38
C GLY A 53 -2.78 -25.88 13.38
N ASN A 54 -3.59 -25.85 14.45
CA ASN A 54 -3.76 -26.96 15.39
C ASN A 54 -4.88 -27.90 14.90
N VAL A 55 -4.48 -29.10 14.47
CA VAL A 55 -5.38 -30.10 13.87
C VAL A 55 -6.44 -30.60 14.87
N ASP A 56 -6.07 -30.83 16.13
CA ASP A 56 -7.00 -31.36 17.14
C ASP A 56 -8.14 -30.37 17.45
N LYS A 57 -7.80 -29.08 17.58
CA LYS A 57 -8.78 -28.00 17.76
C LYS A 57 -9.67 -27.83 16.54
N ALA A 58 -9.10 -27.93 15.34
CA ALA A 58 -9.85 -27.84 14.09
C ALA A 58 -10.85 -29.00 13.97
N ALA A 59 -10.42 -30.24 14.28
CA ALA A 59 -11.29 -31.42 14.28
C ALA A 59 -12.43 -31.29 15.30
N ALA A 60 -12.14 -30.82 16.51
CA ALA A 60 -13.14 -30.59 17.55
C ALA A 60 -14.14 -29.48 17.19
N SER A 61 -13.75 -28.49 16.39
CA SER A 61 -14.66 -27.45 15.90
C SER A 61 -15.60 -27.96 14.80
N LEU A 62 -15.20 -29.01 14.06
CA LEU A 62 -15.95 -29.57 12.95
C LEU A 62 -16.93 -30.67 13.39
N SER A 63 -16.68 -31.34 14.52
CA SER A 63 -17.54 -32.41 15.05
C SER A 63 -18.91 -31.94 15.58
N GLY A 64 -19.18 -30.63 15.57
CA GLY A 64 -20.46 -30.03 15.95
C GLY A 64 -21.38 -29.65 14.78
N VAL A 65 -21.03 -29.98 13.53
CA VAL A 65 -21.83 -29.64 12.33
C VAL A 65 -22.78 -30.79 12.00
N ASP A 66 -24.08 -30.61 12.27
CA ASP A 66 -25.13 -31.57 11.91
C ASP A 66 -25.17 -31.81 10.38
N THR A 67 -25.00 -33.07 9.99
CA THR A 67 -24.79 -33.53 8.61
C THR A 67 -26.09 -33.66 7.78
N THR A 68 -27.11 -32.84 8.04
CA THR A 68 -28.46 -33.02 7.44
C THR A 68 -29.01 -31.79 6.70
N ALA A 69 -28.15 -31.05 5.97
CA ALA A 69 -28.61 -30.02 5.03
C ALA A 69 -28.27 -30.38 3.58
N THR A 70 -29.32 -30.79 2.87
CA THR A 70 -29.39 -31.30 1.50
C THR A 70 -29.00 -30.25 0.44
N THR A 71 -28.13 -30.68 -0.48
CA THR A 71 -27.84 -30.19 -1.86
C THR A 71 -28.50 -28.87 -2.33
N LEU A 72 -27.66 -27.86 -2.60
CA LEU A 72 -27.91 -26.80 -3.58
C LEU A 72 -27.05 -27.04 -4.84
N PRO A 73 -27.54 -26.72 -6.04
CA PRO A 73 -26.87 -27.05 -7.30
C PRO A 73 -25.57 -26.24 -7.47
N PRO A 74 -24.56 -26.78 -8.20
CA PRO A 74 -23.27 -26.12 -8.35
C PRO A 74 -23.43 -24.84 -9.19
N LEU A 75 -23.30 -23.69 -8.51
CA LEU A 75 -23.02 -22.42 -9.18
C LEU A 75 -21.73 -22.59 -10.00
N LYS A 76 -21.84 -22.38 -11.32
CA LYS A 76 -20.70 -22.38 -12.24
C LYS A 76 -19.65 -21.38 -11.74
N ARG A 77 -18.54 -21.88 -11.18
CA ARG A 77 -17.36 -21.09 -10.82
C ARG A 77 -16.71 -20.57 -12.10
N PHE A 78 -16.70 -19.25 -12.29
CA PHE A 78 -15.69 -18.60 -13.12
C PHE A 78 -14.34 -18.74 -12.40
N LYS A 79 -13.33 -19.29 -13.07
CA LYS A 79 -11.96 -19.34 -12.58
C LYS A 79 -11.35 -17.94 -12.66
N SER A 80 -11.65 -17.08 -11.67
CA SER A 80 -10.85 -15.89 -11.38
C SER A 80 -10.21 -16.06 -10.02
N VAL A 81 -8.89 -16.18 -10.00
CA VAL A 81 -8.04 -16.30 -8.81
C VAL A 81 -8.10 -14.98 -8.02
N GLY A 82 -8.41 -15.03 -6.72
CA GLY A 82 -8.20 -13.91 -5.80
C GLY A 82 -9.28 -13.62 -4.76
N TYR A 83 -10.45 -14.28 -4.80
CA TYR A 83 -11.50 -14.04 -3.81
C TYR A 83 -11.38 -15.02 -2.62
N GLN A 84 -11.03 -14.51 -1.45
CA GLN A 84 -11.12 -15.21 -0.15
C GLN A 84 -12.10 -14.48 0.78
N SER A 85 -12.77 -15.22 1.66
CA SER A 85 -13.84 -14.77 2.56
C SER A 85 -13.36 -13.82 3.68
N SER A 86 -14.29 -13.02 4.22
CA SER A 86 -14.02 -12.00 5.25
C SER A 86 -13.61 -12.62 6.59
N ILE A 87 -12.75 -11.91 7.32
CA ILE A 87 -12.40 -12.22 8.71
C ILE A 87 -13.63 -12.10 9.64
N SER A 88 -14.61 -11.27 9.29
CA SER A 88 -15.82 -11.03 10.09
C SER A 88 -16.79 -12.21 10.15
N SER A 89 -16.79 -13.11 9.16
CA SER A 89 -17.61 -14.34 9.21
C SER A 89 -17.11 -15.34 10.25
N THR A 90 -15.86 -15.22 10.70
CA THR A 90 -15.21 -16.16 11.62
C THR A 90 -15.39 -15.78 13.09
N PHE A 91 -15.84 -14.55 13.39
CA PHE A 91 -16.00 -14.06 14.76
C PHE A 91 -17.44 -14.09 15.31
N ARG A 92 -18.42 -14.59 14.54
CA ARG A 92 -19.78 -14.80 15.06
C ARG A 92 -19.82 -16.07 15.92
N SER A 93 -19.76 -15.90 17.25
CA SER A 93 -20.15 -16.96 18.18
C SER A 93 -21.64 -17.28 18.00
N PRO A 94 -22.10 -18.55 18.15
CA PRO A 94 -23.51 -18.93 17.99
C PRO A 94 -24.44 -18.34 19.07
N SER A 95 -23.87 -17.74 20.12
CA SER A 95 -24.60 -17.10 21.20
C SER A 95 -24.72 -15.60 20.93
N GLY A 96 -25.91 -15.18 20.46
CA GLY A 96 -26.30 -13.80 20.20
C GLY A 96 -26.35 -12.92 21.45
N VAL A 97 -25.19 -12.61 22.03
CA VAL A 97 -25.04 -11.60 23.07
C VAL A 97 -23.90 -10.67 22.66
N ASP A 98 -24.27 -9.50 22.12
CA ASP A 98 -23.35 -8.41 21.81
C ASP A 98 -22.62 -7.98 23.08
N LYS A 99 -21.35 -8.38 23.21
CA LYS A 99 -20.40 -7.72 24.10
C LYS A 99 -19.58 -6.74 23.27
N PRO A 100 -19.30 -5.52 23.77
CA PRO A 100 -18.47 -4.57 23.07
C PRO A 100 -17.08 -5.17 22.83
N VAL A 101 -16.75 -5.41 21.56
CA VAL A 101 -15.44 -5.90 21.14
C VAL A 101 -14.43 -4.79 21.40
N VAL A 102 -13.67 -4.92 22.48
CA VAL A 102 -12.46 -4.12 22.69
C VAL A 102 -11.51 -4.43 21.51
N PRO A 103 -11.06 -3.44 20.72
CA PRO A 103 -10.18 -3.70 19.58
C PRO A 103 -8.86 -4.29 20.09
N ARG A 104 -8.67 -5.60 19.92
CA ARG A 104 -7.35 -6.20 20.09
C ARG A 104 -6.49 -5.78 18.91
N PRO A 105 -5.20 -5.44 19.11
CA PRO A 105 -4.31 -5.17 17.99
C PRO A 105 -4.22 -6.44 17.13
N LEU A 106 -4.75 -6.37 15.90
CA LEU A 106 -4.81 -7.53 14.99
C LEU A 106 -3.44 -7.91 14.42
N THR A 107 -2.48 -7.00 14.49
CA THR A 107 -1.13 -7.17 13.98
C THR A 107 -0.16 -7.45 15.13
N LYS A 108 0.65 -8.50 14.99
CA LYS A 108 1.73 -8.86 15.92
C LYS A 108 3.07 -8.69 15.24
N LYS A 109 4.12 -8.30 15.99
CA LYS A 109 5.50 -8.20 15.50
C LYS A 109 5.89 -9.44 14.69
N GLY A 110 6.26 -9.24 13.43
CA GLY A 110 6.73 -10.31 12.53
C GLY A 110 5.66 -11.08 11.75
N ARG A 111 4.35 -10.82 11.96
CA ARG A 111 3.28 -11.38 11.11
C ARG A 111 2.56 -10.27 10.33
N THR A 112 2.46 -10.46 9.02
CA THR A 112 1.66 -9.60 8.12
C THR A 112 0.20 -10.04 8.20
N LEU A 113 -0.70 -9.10 8.46
CA LEU A 113 -2.14 -9.33 8.37
C LEU A 113 -2.57 -9.17 6.91
N HIS A 114 -3.05 -10.24 6.30
CA HIS A 114 -3.55 -10.19 4.92
C HIS A 114 -5.05 -9.88 4.94
N LEU A 115 -5.45 -8.83 4.23
CA LEU A 115 -6.84 -8.43 4.06
C LEU A 115 -7.25 -8.67 2.61
N PHE A 116 -8.44 -9.25 2.44
CA PHE A 116 -8.95 -9.68 1.14
C PHE A 116 -10.28 -8.99 0.78
N THR A 117 -11.12 -8.70 1.77
CA THR A 117 -12.43 -8.10 1.53
C THR A 117 -12.39 -6.58 1.67
N PRO A 118 -13.19 -5.84 0.89
CA PRO A 118 -13.29 -4.38 1.02
C PRO A 118 -13.61 -3.93 2.44
N GLU A 119 -14.51 -4.64 3.13
CA GLU A 119 -14.94 -4.30 4.48
C GLU A 119 -13.79 -4.41 5.49
N ASP A 120 -13.01 -5.50 5.42
CA ASP A 120 -11.86 -5.68 6.31
C ASP A 120 -10.78 -4.64 6.01
N ILE A 121 -10.54 -4.30 4.74
CA ILE A 121 -9.56 -3.27 4.34
C ILE A 121 -9.93 -1.91 4.94
N GLU A 122 -11.19 -1.51 4.80
CA GLU A 122 -11.68 -0.21 5.26
C GLU A 122 -11.73 -0.07 6.78
N ALA A 123 -11.98 -1.17 7.48
CA ALA A 123 -12.02 -1.21 8.94
C ALA A 123 -10.62 -1.06 9.57
N HIS A 124 -9.57 -1.47 8.86
CA HIS A 124 -8.20 -1.54 9.42
C HIS A 124 -7.22 -0.57 8.78
N THR A 125 -7.58 0.09 7.68
CA THR A 125 -6.71 0.99 6.93
C THR A 125 -7.49 2.22 6.45
N PRO A 126 -6.80 3.33 6.12
CA PRO A 126 -7.42 4.46 5.43
C PRO A 126 -7.52 4.20 3.91
N CYS A 127 -7.81 2.97 3.50
CA CYS A 127 -7.96 2.62 2.09
C CYS A 127 -9.34 2.00 1.87
N SER A 128 -9.90 2.22 0.68
CA SER A 128 -11.01 1.41 0.14
C SER A 128 -10.59 0.79 -1.19
N ILE A 129 -11.21 -0.31 -1.57
CA ILE A 129 -10.90 -1.00 -2.83
C ILE A 129 -12.18 -1.33 -3.60
N ILE A 130 -12.14 -1.06 -4.90
CA ILE A 130 -13.20 -1.41 -5.85
C ILE A 130 -12.62 -2.45 -6.80
N HIS A 131 -13.08 -3.69 -6.67
CA HIS A 131 -12.69 -4.79 -7.55
C HIS A 131 -13.45 -4.74 -8.86
N ASN A 132 -12.83 -5.25 -9.94
CA ASN A 132 -13.40 -5.24 -11.29
C ASN A 132 -13.90 -3.85 -11.70
N PHE A 133 -13.10 -2.83 -11.40
CA PHE A 133 -13.50 -1.42 -11.45
C PHE A 133 -13.99 -1.01 -12.84
N LEU A 134 -13.23 -1.34 -13.88
CA LEU A 134 -13.62 -1.05 -15.27
C LEU A 134 -14.36 -2.25 -15.90
N PRO A 135 -15.21 -2.02 -16.92
CA PRO A 135 -15.61 -3.08 -17.83
C PRO A 135 -14.40 -3.83 -18.37
N ALA A 136 -14.47 -5.17 -18.43
CA ALA A 136 -13.32 -6.01 -18.77
C ALA A 136 -12.66 -5.63 -20.11
N SER A 137 -13.46 -5.27 -21.13
CA SER A 137 -12.95 -4.82 -22.43
C SER A 137 -12.16 -3.52 -22.34
N GLN A 138 -12.55 -2.60 -21.46
CA GLN A 138 -11.86 -1.33 -21.24
C GLN A 138 -10.57 -1.53 -20.43
N ALA A 139 -10.60 -2.40 -19.41
CA ALA A 139 -9.41 -2.78 -18.64
C ALA A 139 -8.34 -3.43 -19.53
N ASP A 140 -8.76 -4.32 -20.43
CA ASP A 140 -7.90 -4.98 -21.41
C ASP A 140 -7.32 -3.98 -22.44
N ALA A 141 -8.14 -3.05 -22.93
CA ALA A 141 -7.68 -2.03 -23.88
C ALA A 141 -6.61 -1.13 -23.25
N LEU A 142 -6.88 -0.62 -22.04
CA LEU A 142 -5.93 0.17 -21.27
C LEU A 142 -4.65 -0.61 -20.95
N LEU A 143 -4.77 -1.90 -20.58
CA LEU A 143 -3.62 -2.75 -20.31
C LEU A 143 -2.74 -2.93 -21.56
N ARG A 144 -3.32 -3.16 -22.74
CA ARG A 144 -2.57 -3.30 -23.99
C ARG A 144 -1.85 -2.00 -24.38
N GLU A 145 -2.54 -0.86 -24.30
CA GLU A 145 -1.95 0.47 -24.56
C GLU A 145 -0.74 0.72 -23.66
N LEU A 146 -0.84 0.42 -22.36
CA LEU A 146 0.27 0.62 -21.42
C LEU A 146 1.39 -0.41 -21.58
N LEU A 147 1.09 -1.63 -22.02
CA LEU A 147 2.11 -2.64 -22.34
C LEU A 147 2.93 -2.24 -23.57
N GLU A 148 2.33 -1.55 -24.53
CA GLU A 148 3.04 -0.99 -25.70
C GLU A 148 3.98 0.15 -25.30
N GLU A 149 3.57 1.00 -24.35
CA GLU A 149 4.40 2.11 -23.84
C GLU A 149 5.51 1.63 -22.88
N ALA A 150 5.26 0.58 -22.08
CA ALA A 150 6.13 0.12 -20.99
C ALA A 150 7.63 -0.08 -21.34
N PRO A 151 8.02 -0.57 -22.53
CA PRO A 151 9.43 -0.71 -22.90
C PRO A 151 10.19 0.63 -22.96
N THR A 152 9.48 1.74 -23.09
CA THR A 152 10.07 3.09 -23.15
C THR A 152 10.22 3.76 -21.77
N TYR A 153 9.71 3.12 -20.71
CA TYR A 153 9.74 3.70 -19.38
C TYR A 153 11.13 3.56 -18.74
N TRP A 154 11.47 4.51 -17.88
CA TRP A 154 12.81 4.66 -17.34
C TRP A 154 12.87 4.30 -15.85
N LYS A 155 14.08 4.09 -15.33
CA LYS A 155 14.33 3.83 -13.91
C LYS A 155 14.91 5.07 -13.23
N GLY A 156 14.24 5.53 -12.18
CA GLY A 156 14.70 6.59 -11.27
C GLY A 156 16.10 6.33 -10.71
N GLU A 157 16.99 7.32 -10.75
CA GLU A 157 18.22 7.32 -9.95
C GLU A 157 18.09 8.36 -8.84
N PHE A 158 18.40 7.96 -7.60
CA PHE A 158 18.28 8.84 -6.44
C PHE A 158 19.25 8.43 -5.32
N GLN A 159 19.49 9.36 -4.38
CA GLN A 159 20.37 9.16 -3.23
C GLN A 159 19.59 8.62 -2.03
N MET A 160 20.10 7.55 -1.41
CA MET A 160 19.58 6.99 -0.17
C MET A 160 20.75 6.54 0.72
N PHE A 161 20.81 7.04 1.96
CA PHE A 161 21.89 6.75 2.93
C PHE A 161 23.31 6.96 2.33
N ASP A 162 23.52 8.10 1.68
CA ASP A 162 24.76 8.46 0.99
C ASP A 162 25.20 7.48 -0.10
N ARG A 163 24.28 6.64 -0.60
CA ARG A 163 24.47 5.79 -1.77
C ARG A 163 23.52 6.17 -2.88
N THR A 164 24.04 6.17 -4.10
CA THR A 164 23.19 6.32 -5.28
C THR A 164 22.58 4.97 -5.61
N VAL A 165 21.25 4.94 -5.75
CA VAL A 165 20.48 3.72 -6.00
C VAL A 165 19.55 3.92 -7.19
N LEU A 166 19.22 2.82 -7.86
CA LEU A 166 18.26 2.79 -8.96
C LEU A 166 16.92 2.25 -8.47
N SER A 167 15.83 2.81 -9.01
CA SER A 167 14.50 2.26 -8.82
C SER A 167 14.46 0.81 -9.33
N PRO A 168 13.93 -0.13 -8.54
CA PRO A 168 13.80 -1.52 -8.96
C PRO A 168 12.67 -1.74 -9.98
N HIS A 169 11.87 -0.73 -10.30
CA HIS A 169 10.78 -0.75 -11.29
C HIS A 169 10.90 0.44 -12.25
N THR A 170 10.25 0.36 -13.41
CA THR A 170 10.20 1.49 -14.37
C THR A 170 8.94 2.30 -14.20
N PHE A 171 8.99 3.58 -14.58
CA PHE A 171 7.81 4.44 -14.56
C PHE A 171 7.83 5.53 -15.63
N CYS A 172 6.68 6.15 -15.82
CA CYS A 172 6.51 7.35 -16.64
C CYS A 172 5.45 8.26 -16.00
N PHE A 173 5.58 9.58 -16.17
CA PHE A 173 4.66 10.56 -15.65
C PHE A 173 3.74 11.09 -16.74
N TYR A 174 2.45 11.11 -16.47
CA TYR A 174 1.41 11.55 -17.41
C TYR A 174 0.60 12.71 -16.86
N VAL A 175 0.21 13.63 -17.74
CA VAL A 175 -0.66 14.78 -17.46
C VAL A 175 -1.75 14.92 -18.52
N LYS A 176 -2.78 15.72 -18.22
CA LYS A 176 -3.99 15.83 -19.04
C LYS A 176 -3.75 16.26 -20.51
N ASP A 177 -2.88 17.24 -20.74
CA ASP A 177 -2.69 17.92 -22.03
C ASP A 177 -1.26 18.52 -22.14
N GLU A 178 -0.92 19.02 -23.33
CA GLU A 178 0.43 19.52 -23.62
C GLU A 178 0.78 20.77 -22.79
N GLN A 179 -0.19 21.62 -22.49
CA GLN A 179 0.05 22.79 -21.62
C GLN A 179 0.49 22.33 -20.23
N ALA A 180 -0.22 21.37 -19.64
CA ALA A 180 0.16 20.78 -18.37
C ALA A 180 1.53 20.08 -18.45
N ALA A 181 1.88 19.49 -19.61
CA ALA A 181 3.17 18.83 -19.79
C ALA A 181 4.32 19.85 -19.79
N ASP A 182 4.15 20.97 -20.47
CA ASP A 182 5.13 22.05 -20.51
C ASP A 182 5.31 22.71 -19.13
N GLU A 183 4.20 22.98 -18.43
CA GLU A 183 4.22 23.47 -17.05
C GLU A 183 4.94 22.49 -16.12
N GLN A 184 4.63 21.20 -16.21
CA GLN A 184 5.27 20.17 -15.39
C GLN A 184 6.78 20.09 -15.63
N ARG A 185 7.23 20.08 -16.89
CA ARG A 185 8.65 20.00 -17.24
C ARG A 185 9.43 21.21 -16.72
N LYS A 186 8.80 22.38 -16.71
CA LYS A 186 9.44 23.65 -16.35
C LYS A 186 9.45 23.92 -14.86
N ASP A 187 8.32 23.69 -14.19
CA ASP A 187 8.08 24.26 -12.86
C ASP A 187 8.10 23.22 -11.73
N TYR A 188 7.91 21.94 -12.03
CA TYR A 188 7.73 20.89 -11.02
C TYR A 188 8.97 20.03 -10.79
N TYR A 189 9.28 19.83 -9.51
CA TYR A 189 10.46 19.13 -9.03
C TYR A 189 10.06 17.96 -8.12
N TYR A 190 10.58 16.79 -8.40
CA TYR A 190 10.45 15.58 -7.61
C TYR A 190 11.79 15.22 -6.99
N GLN A 191 11.84 15.10 -5.66
CA GLN A 191 13.08 14.85 -4.91
C GLN A 191 14.24 15.79 -5.29
N GLY A 192 13.93 17.05 -5.62
CA GLY A 192 14.93 18.06 -5.98
C GLY A 192 15.41 18.05 -7.44
N ALA A 193 14.80 17.25 -8.33
CA ALA A 193 15.07 17.30 -9.77
C ALA A 193 13.78 17.36 -10.61
N GLU A 194 13.92 17.79 -11.85
CA GLU A 194 12.85 17.73 -12.85
C GLU A 194 12.53 16.27 -13.20
N VAL A 195 11.27 16.00 -13.55
CA VAL A 195 10.88 14.67 -14.05
C VAL A 195 11.31 14.58 -15.52
N PRO A 196 12.20 13.65 -15.89
CA PRO A 196 12.82 13.65 -17.23
C PRO A 196 11.85 13.28 -18.36
N ASP A 197 10.81 12.51 -18.06
CA ASP A 197 9.82 12.04 -19.05
C ASP A 197 8.41 12.34 -18.56
N VAL A 198 7.86 13.45 -19.06
CA VAL A 198 6.47 13.88 -18.87
C VAL A 198 5.73 13.71 -20.20
N ARG A 199 4.64 12.95 -20.20
CA ARG A 199 3.81 12.66 -21.37
C ARG A 199 2.37 13.11 -21.16
N THR A 200 1.63 13.23 -22.25
CA THR A 200 0.19 13.47 -22.20
C THR A 200 -0.59 12.16 -22.14
N LEU A 201 -1.74 12.16 -21.45
CA LEU A 201 -2.59 10.98 -21.32
C LEU A 201 -2.88 10.35 -22.68
N ARG A 202 -2.63 9.03 -22.75
CA ARG A 202 -2.92 8.21 -23.92
C ARG A 202 -4.44 8.01 -24.09
N PRO A 203 -4.92 7.63 -25.30
CA PRO A 203 -6.34 7.50 -25.57
C PRO A 203 -7.15 6.68 -24.55
N GLU A 204 -6.70 5.48 -24.16
CA GLU A 204 -7.41 4.67 -23.16
C GLU A 204 -7.27 5.25 -21.75
N MET A 205 -6.09 5.78 -21.40
CA MET A 205 -5.90 6.49 -20.12
C MET A 205 -6.91 7.65 -19.97
N ARG A 206 -7.11 8.46 -21.02
CA ARG A 206 -8.05 9.59 -21.02
C ARG A 206 -9.49 9.13 -20.84
N LYS A 207 -9.88 8.02 -21.48
CA LYS A 207 -11.23 7.44 -21.31
C LYS A 207 -11.49 6.97 -19.88
N VAL A 208 -10.44 6.52 -19.18
CA VAL A 208 -10.53 5.99 -17.81
C VAL A 208 -10.43 7.09 -16.75
N SER A 209 -9.87 8.25 -17.07
CA SER A 209 -9.75 9.36 -16.11
C SER A 209 -11.10 9.78 -15.50
N LEU A 210 -12.16 9.91 -16.30
CA LEU A 210 -13.49 10.31 -15.79
C LEU A 210 -14.10 9.26 -14.85
N PRO A 211 -14.19 7.97 -15.21
CA PRO A 211 -14.59 6.93 -14.27
C PRO A 211 -13.81 6.94 -12.95
N VAL A 212 -12.48 7.14 -13.02
CA VAL A 212 -11.64 7.22 -11.80
C VAL A 212 -11.98 8.45 -10.98
N GLN A 213 -12.17 9.61 -11.62
CA GLN A 213 -12.61 10.84 -10.97
C GLN A 213 -13.91 10.63 -10.20
N ASP A 214 -14.93 10.10 -10.86
CA ASP A 214 -16.24 9.89 -10.26
C ASP A 214 -16.15 8.90 -9.07
N ALA A 215 -15.44 7.79 -9.25
CA ALA A 215 -15.27 6.78 -8.21
C ALA A 215 -14.52 7.33 -6.99
N VAL A 216 -13.44 8.07 -7.19
CA VAL A 216 -12.68 8.67 -6.10
C VAL A 216 -13.51 9.72 -5.35
N ASN A 217 -14.23 10.60 -6.05
CA ASN A 217 -15.09 11.59 -5.39
C ASN A 217 -16.23 10.93 -4.59
N ASN A 218 -16.89 9.92 -5.17
CA ASN A 218 -17.92 9.14 -4.45
C ASN A 218 -17.34 8.47 -3.19
N GLU A 219 -16.13 7.93 -3.27
CA GLU A 219 -15.46 7.32 -2.13
C GLU A 219 -15.04 8.36 -1.08
N ILE A 220 -14.64 9.57 -1.48
CA ILE A 220 -14.38 10.69 -0.55
C ILE A 220 -15.65 11.03 0.23
N GLU A 221 -16.77 11.24 -0.46
CA GLU A 221 -18.05 11.57 0.17
C GLU A 221 -18.52 10.46 1.11
N ARG A 222 -18.43 9.20 0.66
CA ARG A 222 -18.77 8.02 1.47
C ARG A 222 -17.89 7.93 2.71
N ARG A 223 -16.57 8.08 2.57
CA ARG A 223 -15.62 7.99 3.69
C ARG A 223 -15.90 9.08 4.73
N ILE A 224 -16.15 10.31 4.28
CA ILE A 224 -16.51 11.43 5.17
C ILE A 224 -17.78 11.10 5.95
N ARG A 225 -18.83 10.65 5.26
CA ARG A 225 -20.14 10.36 5.87
C ARG A 225 -20.08 9.20 6.87
N ASP A 226 -19.41 8.12 6.51
CA ASP A 226 -19.55 6.84 7.20
C ASP A 226 -18.41 6.58 8.22
N PHE A 227 -17.22 7.15 8.01
CA PHE A 227 -16.04 6.86 8.84
C PHE A 227 -15.51 8.07 9.61
N TYR A 228 -15.73 9.31 9.15
CA TYR A 228 -15.14 10.47 9.81
C TYR A 228 -16.01 11.02 10.94
N PRO A 229 -15.39 11.58 12.00
CA PRO A 229 -16.11 12.08 13.16
C PRO A 229 -17.20 13.09 12.81
N GLY A 230 -18.45 12.74 13.11
CA GLY A 230 -19.61 13.59 12.87
C GLY A 230 -19.96 13.80 11.39
N GLY A 231 -19.49 12.92 10.50
CA GLY A 231 -19.79 13.02 9.07
C GLY A 231 -19.11 14.21 8.39
N LYS A 232 -17.98 14.68 8.93
CA LYS A 232 -17.28 15.88 8.48
C LYS A 232 -15.88 15.56 7.96
N LYS A 233 -15.45 16.29 6.95
CA LYS A 233 -14.09 16.21 6.42
C LYS A 233 -13.05 16.48 7.52
N LEU A 234 -11.87 15.90 7.37
CA LEU A 234 -10.77 16.12 8.30
C LEU A 234 -10.20 17.53 8.14
N ARG A 235 -9.54 18.02 9.20
CA ARG A 235 -8.80 19.27 9.14
C ARG A 235 -7.70 19.20 8.08
N HIS A 236 -7.60 20.25 7.28
CA HIS A 236 -6.74 20.40 6.10
C HIS A 236 -7.13 19.54 4.89
N GLN A 237 -8.22 18.77 4.95
CA GLN A 237 -8.73 18.07 3.77
C GLN A 237 -9.48 19.07 2.88
N GLY A 238 -9.07 19.20 1.62
CA GLY A 238 -9.70 20.11 0.68
C GLY A 238 -11.16 19.75 0.38
N PRO A 239 -12.06 20.74 0.22
CA PRO A 239 -13.47 20.51 -0.11
C PRO A 239 -13.74 20.39 -1.61
N ASN A 240 -12.76 20.75 -2.45
CA ASN A 240 -12.92 20.79 -3.90
C ASN A 240 -13.05 19.38 -4.48
N THR A 241 -13.80 19.29 -5.58
CA THR A 241 -13.87 18.07 -6.40
C THR A 241 -12.46 17.61 -6.74
N TRP A 242 -12.16 16.35 -6.44
CA TRP A 242 -10.90 15.73 -6.76
C TRP A 242 -10.81 15.49 -8.27
N GLU A 243 -9.67 15.81 -8.88
CA GLU A 243 -9.43 15.61 -10.31
C GLU A 243 -8.12 14.84 -10.56
N PRO A 244 -8.12 13.81 -11.44
CA PRO A 244 -6.92 13.05 -11.80
C PRO A 244 -6.06 13.81 -12.83
N ASN A 245 -5.60 15.00 -12.47
CA ASN A 245 -4.89 15.89 -13.40
C ASN A 245 -3.45 15.44 -13.71
N CYS A 246 -2.92 14.49 -12.94
CA CYS A 246 -1.66 13.83 -13.21
C CYS A 246 -1.64 12.37 -12.76
N ALA A 247 -0.74 11.58 -13.32
CA ALA A 247 -0.61 10.17 -12.98
C ALA A 247 0.83 9.65 -13.11
N PHE A 248 1.25 8.82 -12.16
CA PHE A 248 2.45 7.99 -12.32
C PHE A 248 2.05 6.60 -12.78
N VAL A 249 2.58 6.15 -13.92
CA VAL A 249 2.42 4.77 -14.38
C VAL A 249 3.67 3.99 -13.99
N ASN A 250 3.52 3.04 -13.08
CA ASN A 250 4.59 2.18 -12.59
C ASN A 250 4.45 0.77 -13.19
N VAL A 251 5.55 0.21 -13.69
CA VAL A 251 5.58 -1.14 -14.29
C VAL A 251 6.54 -2.02 -13.49
N TYR A 252 6.00 -3.12 -12.97
CA TYR A 252 6.74 -4.17 -12.29
C TYR A 252 6.80 -5.40 -13.20
N SER A 253 7.96 -5.68 -13.78
CA SER A 253 8.16 -6.73 -14.79
C SER A 253 8.31 -8.14 -14.23
N GLY A 254 8.46 -8.28 -12.91
CA GLY A 254 8.56 -9.56 -12.23
C GLY A 254 8.46 -9.46 -10.71
N GLY A 255 8.60 -10.60 -10.04
CA GLY A 255 8.38 -10.73 -8.59
C GLY A 255 9.40 -9.99 -7.73
N ALA A 256 10.64 -9.85 -8.21
CA ALA A 256 11.69 -9.14 -7.49
C ALA A 256 11.50 -7.61 -7.48
N GLU A 257 10.84 -7.05 -8.50
CA GLU A 257 10.61 -5.60 -8.60
C GLU A 257 9.59 -5.15 -7.57
N ASN A 258 9.88 -4.05 -6.87
CA ASN A 258 9.15 -3.63 -5.67
C ASN A 258 9.18 -2.10 -5.50
N VAL A 259 8.56 -1.58 -4.46
CA VAL A 259 8.85 -0.23 -3.96
C VAL A 259 8.79 -0.27 -2.44
N GLY A 260 9.85 0.20 -1.78
CA GLY A 260 9.96 0.18 -0.32
C GLY A 260 8.93 1.07 0.38
N TYR A 261 8.85 0.98 1.71
CA TYR A 261 7.89 1.76 2.50
C TYR A 261 8.12 3.27 2.36
N HIS A 262 7.13 3.97 1.79
CA HIS A 262 7.13 5.41 1.60
C HIS A 262 5.73 5.99 1.83
N ALA A 263 5.63 7.31 1.82
CA ALA A 263 4.39 8.04 1.62
C ALA A 263 4.58 8.91 0.38
N ASP A 264 3.49 9.19 -0.34
CA ASP A 264 3.55 10.05 -1.52
C ASP A 264 3.99 11.47 -1.11
N GLN A 265 4.82 12.09 -1.95
CA GLN A 265 5.37 13.41 -1.67
C GLN A 265 4.24 14.47 -1.67
N LEU A 266 4.01 15.09 -0.53
CA LEU A 266 2.87 15.99 -0.31
C LEU A 266 2.97 17.31 -1.07
N THR A 267 4.14 17.70 -1.58
CA THR A 267 4.41 19.06 -2.09
C THR A 267 3.29 19.63 -2.94
N TYR A 268 2.97 19.00 -4.06
CA TYR A 268 1.96 19.50 -5.01
C TYR A 268 0.55 18.97 -4.73
N LEU A 269 0.46 17.92 -3.91
CA LEU A 269 -0.79 17.33 -3.46
C LEU A 269 -1.46 18.16 -2.34
N GLY A 270 -0.63 18.82 -1.52
CA GLY A 270 -1.04 19.48 -0.30
C GLY A 270 -1.25 18.53 0.89
N PRO A 271 -1.71 19.08 2.02
CA PRO A 271 -2.09 18.28 3.18
C PRO A 271 -3.32 17.42 2.90
N ARG A 272 -3.40 16.26 3.56
CA ARG A 272 -4.53 15.32 3.53
C ARG A 272 -4.99 14.91 2.12
N PRO A 273 -4.08 14.58 1.18
CA PRO A 273 -4.48 14.29 -0.18
C PRO A 273 -5.10 12.91 -0.31
N VAL A 274 -6.01 12.79 -1.28
CA VAL A 274 -6.60 11.51 -1.70
C VAL A 274 -5.96 11.09 -3.02
N ILE A 275 -5.68 9.79 -3.14
CA ILE A 275 -5.00 9.21 -4.32
C ILE A 275 -5.80 8.01 -4.82
N GLY A 276 -6.07 7.97 -6.13
CA GLY A 276 -6.68 6.83 -6.80
C GLY A 276 -5.62 5.98 -7.50
N SER A 277 -5.56 4.70 -7.20
CA SER A 277 -4.55 3.78 -7.73
C SER A 277 -5.17 2.59 -8.45
N LEU A 278 -5.10 2.58 -9.79
CA LEU A 278 -5.64 1.52 -10.62
C LEU A 278 -4.56 0.47 -10.95
N SER A 279 -4.79 -0.78 -10.56
CA SER A 279 -3.88 -1.90 -10.80
C SER A 279 -4.36 -2.78 -11.96
N LEU A 280 -3.45 -3.14 -12.87
CA LEU A 280 -3.67 -4.01 -14.04
C LEU A 280 -2.58 -5.09 -14.15
N GLY A 281 -2.87 -6.21 -14.81
CA GLY A 281 -1.96 -7.35 -14.91
C GLY A 281 -1.87 -8.17 -13.62
N VAL A 282 -0.66 -8.59 -13.28
CA VAL A 282 -0.39 -9.50 -12.16
C VAL A 282 -0.79 -8.90 -10.81
N ALA A 283 -1.42 -9.73 -9.97
CA ALA A 283 -1.77 -9.37 -8.60
C ALA A 283 -0.51 -9.21 -7.73
N ARG A 284 -0.47 -8.16 -6.91
CA ARG A 284 0.63 -7.92 -5.95
C ARG A 284 0.10 -7.42 -4.62
N GLU A 285 0.90 -7.64 -3.57
CA GLU A 285 0.62 -7.13 -2.23
C GLU A 285 1.03 -5.66 -2.11
N PHE A 286 0.03 -4.81 -1.86
CA PHE A 286 0.22 -3.46 -1.36
C PHE A 286 0.23 -3.50 0.16
N ARG A 287 1.40 -3.30 0.76
CA ARG A 287 1.55 -3.38 2.22
C ARG A 287 1.56 -2.01 2.84
N VAL A 288 0.78 -1.83 3.90
CA VAL A 288 0.69 -0.60 4.68
C VAL A 288 1.14 -0.81 6.13
N ARG A 289 1.72 0.22 6.73
CA ARG A 289 2.06 0.27 8.17
C ARG A 289 1.90 1.69 8.72
N ARG A 290 1.50 1.81 9.98
CA ARG A 290 1.33 3.12 10.65
C ARG A 290 2.69 3.76 10.98
N ILE A 291 2.71 5.09 10.97
CA ILE A 291 3.84 5.88 11.50
C ILE A 291 3.63 6.11 13.00
N VAL A 292 4.42 5.37 13.78
CA VAL A 292 4.42 5.44 15.24
C VAL A 292 5.36 6.57 15.70
N PRO A 293 4.93 7.44 16.63
CA PRO A 293 5.81 8.41 17.27
C PRO A 293 6.99 7.71 17.98
N ARG A 294 8.12 8.40 18.08
CA ARG A 294 9.20 7.98 18.98
C ARG A 294 8.85 8.38 20.40
N ASP A 295 8.89 7.44 21.34
CA ASP A 295 8.93 7.79 22.76
C ASP A 295 10.27 8.44 23.09
N LYS A 296 10.25 9.46 23.95
CA LYS A 296 11.40 10.35 24.22
C LYS A 296 12.63 9.62 24.78
N ASP A 297 12.45 8.43 25.34
CA ASP A 297 13.49 7.69 26.05
C ASP A 297 14.22 6.64 25.21
N ASP A 298 13.76 6.35 23.99
CA ASP A 298 14.40 5.38 23.11
C ASP A 298 15.00 6.03 21.86
N LYS A 299 16.23 6.53 22.01
CA LYS A 299 17.03 7.13 20.92
C LYS A 299 17.45 6.10 19.86
N ASN A 300 17.21 4.80 20.09
CA ASN A 300 17.52 3.70 19.17
C ASN A 300 16.27 3.10 18.50
N ALA A 301 15.08 3.65 18.75
CA ALA A 301 13.85 3.26 18.06
C ALA A 301 13.84 3.78 16.60
N ASP A 302 14.55 3.06 15.73
CA ASP A 302 14.40 3.16 14.28
C ASP A 302 13.07 2.55 13.81
N ASP A 303 12.86 2.48 12.50
CA ASP A 303 11.66 1.93 11.84
C ASP A 303 11.19 0.55 12.40
N ALA A 304 12.00 -0.12 13.21
CA ALA A 304 11.67 -1.27 14.06
C ALA A 304 10.44 -1.07 14.98
N ALA A 305 10.16 0.15 15.46
CA ALA A 305 8.96 0.42 16.26
C ALA A 305 7.66 0.33 15.42
N ALA A 306 7.71 0.74 14.14
CA ALA A 306 6.60 0.55 13.20
C ALA A 306 6.43 -0.93 12.81
N ASP A 307 7.53 -1.68 12.68
CA ASP A 307 7.47 -3.13 12.47
C ASP A 307 6.93 -3.90 13.69
N THR A 308 6.99 -3.28 14.88
CA THR A 308 6.41 -3.84 16.11
C THR A 308 4.88 -3.76 16.13
N GLN A 309 4.29 -2.74 15.49
CA GLN A 309 2.83 -2.66 15.26
C GLN A 309 2.35 -3.57 14.12
N GLY A 310 3.26 -4.25 13.40
CA GLY A 310 2.95 -5.16 12.30
C GLY A 310 2.48 -4.47 11.01
N GLN A 311 2.39 -5.26 9.95
CA GLN A 311 2.12 -4.79 8.58
C GLN A 311 0.79 -5.36 8.09
N ILE A 312 0.07 -4.62 7.27
CA ILE A 312 -1.18 -5.06 6.65
C ILE A 312 -0.95 -5.19 5.15
N ALA A 313 -1.24 -6.35 4.56
CA ALA A 313 -1.17 -6.59 3.11
C ALA A 313 -2.57 -6.53 2.51
N ILE A 314 -2.76 -5.63 1.55
CA ILE A 314 -3.93 -5.53 0.70
C ILE A 314 -3.56 -6.15 -0.64
N HIS A 315 -4.31 -7.16 -1.08
CA HIS A 315 -4.09 -7.77 -2.39
C HIS A 315 -4.72 -6.90 -3.48
N LEU A 316 -3.93 -6.53 -4.47
CA LEU A 316 -4.39 -5.74 -5.61
C LEU A 316 -4.43 -6.63 -6.87
N PRO A 317 -5.56 -7.31 -7.16
CA PRO A 317 -5.71 -8.10 -8.37
C PRO A 317 -5.84 -7.19 -9.60
N HIS A 318 -5.84 -7.81 -10.79
CA HIS A 318 -6.15 -7.12 -12.03
C HIS A 318 -7.46 -6.33 -11.92
N ASN A 319 -7.47 -5.12 -12.47
CA ASN A 319 -8.64 -4.25 -12.57
C ASN A 319 -9.23 -3.90 -11.19
N SER A 320 -8.34 -3.57 -10.24
CA SER A 320 -8.73 -3.05 -8.92
C SER A 320 -8.35 -1.58 -8.79
N LEU A 321 -9.29 -0.74 -8.35
CA LEU A 321 -9.05 0.64 -7.97
C LEU A 321 -8.95 0.71 -6.45
N LEU A 322 -7.77 1.04 -5.94
CA LEU A 322 -7.54 1.33 -4.53
C LEU A 322 -7.60 2.85 -4.33
N VAL A 323 -8.44 3.32 -3.41
CA VAL A 323 -8.50 4.72 -2.99
C VAL A 323 -7.76 4.85 -1.66
N MET A 324 -6.67 5.62 -1.66
CA MET A 324 -5.95 6.01 -0.45
C MET A 324 -6.57 7.31 0.09
N HIS A 325 -7.26 7.23 1.22
CA HIS A 325 -7.98 8.35 1.84
C HIS A 325 -7.06 9.34 2.54
N ALA A 326 -7.65 10.46 2.98
CA ALA A 326 -6.97 11.66 3.44
C ALA A 326 -5.90 11.42 4.52
N GLU A 327 -6.03 10.39 5.36
CA GLU A 327 -5.05 10.09 6.41
C GLU A 327 -3.81 9.35 5.92
N MET A 328 -3.87 8.75 4.73
CA MET A 328 -2.91 7.75 4.28
C MET A 328 -1.48 8.31 4.22
N GLN A 329 -1.29 9.51 3.65
CA GLN A 329 0.05 10.01 3.37
C GLN A 329 0.75 10.62 4.60
N GLU A 330 0.01 11.06 5.61
CA GLU A 330 0.61 11.50 6.87
C GLU A 330 0.76 10.35 7.87
N GLU A 331 -0.27 9.52 8.04
CA GLU A 331 -0.31 8.58 9.17
C GLU A 331 0.25 7.20 8.84
N TRP A 332 0.42 6.89 7.56
CA TRP A 332 0.82 5.57 7.10
C TRP A 332 1.96 5.66 6.09
N LYS A 333 2.64 4.52 5.94
CA LYS A 333 3.52 4.27 4.80
C LYS A 333 3.02 3.06 4.06
N HIS A 334 3.28 3.02 2.76
CA HIS A 334 2.91 1.93 1.89
C HIS A 334 4.08 1.45 1.02
N SER A 335 3.96 0.23 0.51
CA SER A 335 4.97 -0.44 -0.31
C SER A 335 4.32 -1.46 -1.26
N ILE A 336 5.01 -1.82 -2.34
CA ILE A 336 4.71 -3.04 -3.11
C ILE A 336 5.79 -4.04 -2.75
N ALA A 337 5.41 -5.13 -2.07
CA ALA A 337 6.38 -6.12 -1.61
C ALA A 337 6.85 -7.03 -2.76
N PRO A 338 8.12 -7.48 -2.76
CA PRO A 338 8.56 -8.55 -3.65
C PRO A 338 7.67 -9.80 -3.52
N ALA A 339 7.42 -10.48 -4.62
CA ALA A 339 6.66 -11.73 -4.66
C ALA A 339 7.60 -12.87 -5.06
N ALA A 340 7.64 -13.94 -4.25
CA ALA A 340 8.46 -15.13 -4.53
C ALA A 340 7.89 -15.95 -5.70
N SER A 341 6.56 -15.94 -5.85
CA SER A 341 5.86 -16.55 -6.98
C SER A 341 4.92 -15.51 -7.61
N ILE A 342 4.74 -15.61 -8.92
CA ILE A 342 3.78 -14.81 -9.69
C ILE A 342 2.94 -15.77 -10.52
N ASP A 343 1.63 -15.62 -10.42
CA ASP A 343 0.69 -16.21 -11.36
C ASP A 343 0.57 -15.31 -12.59
N PRO A 344 0.98 -15.77 -13.79
CA PRO A 344 0.96 -14.93 -14.98
C PRO A 344 -0.45 -14.50 -15.38
N HIS A 345 -0.60 -13.23 -15.75
CA HIS A 345 -1.83 -12.69 -16.33
C HIS A 345 -1.94 -13.07 -17.82
N PRO A 346 -3.12 -13.46 -18.34
CA PRO A 346 -3.29 -13.89 -19.74
C PRO A 346 -2.80 -12.88 -20.79
N VAL A 347 -2.92 -11.58 -20.50
CA VAL A 347 -2.52 -10.49 -21.42
C VAL A 347 -1.14 -9.91 -21.06
N ALA A 348 -0.80 -9.83 -19.77
CA ALA A 348 0.39 -9.10 -19.32
C ALA A 348 1.59 -10.02 -19.01
N GLY A 349 1.40 -11.34 -19.06
CA GLY A 349 2.38 -12.28 -18.55
C GLY A 349 2.69 -11.97 -17.07
N ASN A 350 3.96 -11.76 -16.75
CA ASN A 350 4.40 -11.52 -15.37
C ASN A 350 4.34 -10.04 -14.94
N LYS A 351 3.84 -9.15 -15.80
CA LYS A 351 3.84 -7.70 -15.53
C LYS A 351 2.65 -7.28 -14.68
N ARG A 352 2.91 -6.42 -13.71
CA ARG A 352 1.90 -5.55 -13.08
C ARG A 352 2.12 -4.13 -13.56
N ILE A 353 1.05 -3.47 -13.99
CA ILE A 353 1.04 -2.05 -14.31
C ILE A 353 0.12 -1.35 -13.31
N ASN A 354 0.55 -0.22 -12.79
CA ASN A 354 -0.21 0.57 -11.83
C ASN A 354 -0.26 2.01 -12.26
N ILE A 355 -1.45 2.59 -12.35
CA ILE A 355 -1.65 4.02 -12.59
C ILE A 355 -2.04 4.68 -11.26
N THR A 356 -1.13 5.46 -10.70
CA THR A 356 -1.39 6.26 -9.49
C THR A 356 -1.83 7.66 -9.92
N TYR A 357 -3.14 7.88 -9.97
CA TYR A 357 -3.75 9.17 -10.25
C TYR A 357 -3.69 10.08 -9.03
N ARG A 358 -3.32 11.34 -9.28
CA ARG A 358 -3.08 12.36 -8.27
C ARG A 358 -3.78 13.65 -8.67
N PHE A 359 -4.13 14.45 -7.67
CA PHE A 359 -4.69 15.79 -7.85
C PHE A 359 -3.69 16.83 -7.35
N TYR A 360 -2.96 17.45 -8.27
CA TYR A 360 -2.15 18.63 -7.93
C TYR A 360 -3.04 19.86 -7.81
N ARG A 361 -2.93 20.54 -6.67
CA ARG A 361 -3.76 21.69 -6.35
C ARG A 361 -3.10 22.97 -6.87
N GLU A 362 -3.89 23.80 -7.55
CA GLU A 362 -3.42 25.09 -8.08
C GLU A 362 -2.86 26.01 -6.99
N SER A 363 -3.44 25.98 -5.80
CA SER A 363 -2.99 26.80 -4.66
C SER A 363 -1.59 26.45 -4.15
N ILE A 364 -1.09 25.26 -4.49
CA ILE A 364 0.25 24.77 -4.13
C ILE A 364 1.10 24.58 -5.39
N HIS A 365 0.74 25.27 -6.48
CA HIS A 365 1.56 25.35 -7.68
C HIS A 365 2.99 25.83 -7.33
N PRO A 366 4.05 25.28 -7.96
CA PRO A 366 5.43 25.65 -7.68
C PRO A 366 5.73 27.17 -7.69
N LYS A 367 4.95 27.95 -8.44
CA LYS A 367 5.02 29.42 -8.50
C LYS A 367 4.76 30.10 -7.15
N TYR A 368 3.94 29.49 -6.30
CA TYR A 368 3.60 29.97 -4.96
C TYR A 368 4.47 29.33 -3.87
N THR A 369 4.98 28.12 -4.12
CA THR A 369 5.79 27.40 -3.13
C THR A 369 7.12 28.11 -2.85
N PRO A 370 7.62 28.11 -1.60
CA PRO A 370 8.92 28.69 -1.29
C PRO A 370 10.05 27.98 -2.04
N ARG A 371 11.15 28.69 -2.27
CA ARG A 371 12.38 28.11 -2.81
C ARG A 371 13.45 28.04 -1.72
N CYS A 372 14.23 26.96 -1.73
CA CYS A 372 15.32 26.79 -0.78
C CYS A 372 16.56 27.60 -1.20
N LYS A 373 17.62 27.56 -0.39
CA LYS A 373 18.89 28.25 -0.69
C LYS A 373 19.61 27.72 -1.96
N CYS A 374 19.21 26.55 -2.47
CA CYS A 374 19.72 25.99 -3.73
C CYS A 374 18.96 26.50 -4.96
N GLY A 375 17.91 27.31 -4.79
CA GLY A 375 17.09 27.84 -5.89
C GLY A 375 15.97 26.92 -6.38
N VAL A 376 15.85 25.70 -5.84
CA VAL A 376 14.77 24.76 -6.19
C VAL A 376 13.55 24.90 -5.26
N PRO A 377 12.34 24.51 -5.72
CA PRO A 377 11.17 24.42 -4.85
C PRO A 377 11.42 23.52 -3.65
N VAL A 378 10.92 23.92 -2.49
CA VAL A 378 10.96 23.12 -1.26
C VAL A 378 9.89 22.03 -1.29
N SER A 379 10.10 20.97 -0.54
CA SER A 379 9.15 19.87 -0.41
C SER A 379 8.35 19.94 0.87
N LEU A 380 7.04 19.68 0.77
CA LEU A 380 6.14 19.63 1.91
C LEU A 380 6.26 18.29 2.62
N LYS A 381 6.39 18.31 3.94
CA LYS A 381 6.41 17.10 4.79
C LYS A 381 5.53 17.29 6.00
N CYS A 382 4.87 16.22 6.45
CA CYS A 382 4.15 16.19 7.72
C CYS A 382 5.01 15.54 8.81
N SER A 383 5.18 16.24 9.93
CA SER A 383 5.92 15.74 11.09
C SER A 383 5.06 14.76 11.86
N MET A 384 5.38 13.46 11.81
CA MET A 384 4.59 12.42 12.47
C MET A 384 5.36 11.62 13.52
N LYS A 385 6.69 11.67 13.47
CA LYS A 385 7.59 10.97 14.42
C LYS A 385 7.79 11.74 15.73
N SER A 386 7.64 13.06 15.72
CA SER A 386 7.77 13.90 16.91
C SER A 386 6.43 14.02 17.62
N ALA A 387 6.35 13.63 18.89
CA ALA A 387 5.12 13.79 19.69
C ALA A 387 4.69 15.27 19.81
N VAL A 388 5.64 16.19 19.96
CA VAL A 388 5.37 17.63 20.15
C VAL A 388 4.90 18.29 18.86
N ASN A 389 5.48 17.90 17.72
CA ASN A 389 5.18 18.50 16.42
C ASN A 389 4.29 17.58 15.56
N ARG A 390 3.58 16.62 16.17
CA ARG A 390 2.79 15.63 15.42
C ARG A 390 1.68 16.33 14.64
N GLY A 391 1.59 16.04 13.33
CA GLY A 391 0.59 16.63 12.43
C GLY A 391 0.94 18.03 11.92
N ARG A 392 2.10 18.61 12.30
CA ARG A 392 2.55 19.90 11.76
C ARG A 392 3.25 19.71 10.43
N TYR A 393 3.01 20.63 9.49
CA TYR A 393 3.61 20.62 8.16
C TYR A 393 4.83 21.51 8.08
N MET A 394 5.84 21.10 7.32
CA MET A 394 7.08 21.84 7.15
C MET A 394 7.55 21.79 5.69
N TRP A 395 8.13 22.90 5.25
CA TRP A 395 8.85 23.03 4.00
C TRP A 395 10.33 22.72 4.22
N THR A 396 10.87 21.74 3.48
CA THR A 396 12.27 21.35 3.60
C THR A 396 12.96 21.27 2.24
N CYS A 397 14.26 21.52 2.19
CA CYS A 397 15.05 21.24 0.99
C CYS A 397 15.17 19.73 0.75
N ASP A 398 15.02 19.30 -0.50
CA ASP A 398 15.15 17.90 -0.93
C ASP A 398 16.36 17.65 -1.85
N MET A 399 17.25 18.63 -2.03
CA MET A 399 18.47 18.46 -2.85
C MET A 399 19.39 17.33 -2.36
N GLY A 400 19.27 16.90 -1.09
CA GLY A 400 20.03 15.76 -0.58
C GLY A 400 19.63 14.41 -1.21
N TYR A 401 18.51 14.33 -1.92
CA TYR A 401 18.13 13.14 -2.69
C TYR A 401 18.79 13.08 -4.08
N GLN A 402 19.43 14.16 -4.53
CA GLN A 402 20.10 14.19 -5.83
C GLN A 402 21.53 13.68 -5.71
N PRO A 403 21.99 12.79 -6.63
CA PRO A 403 23.36 12.28 -6.61
C PRO A 403 24.40 13.42 -6.60
N GLY A 404 25.35 13.36 -5.65
CA GLY A 404 26.41 14.35 -5.51
C GLY A 404 25.99 15.71 -4.93
N GLN A 405 24.71 15.92 -4.63
CA GLN A 405 24.20 17.18 -4.08
C GLN A 405 24.04 17.10 -2.56
N LYS A 406 24.03 18.27 -1.90
CA LYS A 406 23.84 18.38 -0.45
C LYS A 406 22.58 19.18 -0.12
N ASN A 407 21.93 18.78 0.97
CA ASN A 407 20.84 19.54 1.54
C ASN A 407 21.35 20.88 2.11
N CYS A 408 20.72 22.00 1.77
CA CYS A 408 21.10 23.33 2.28
C CYS A 408 20.56 23.67 3.68
N GLY A 409 19.87 22.72 4.32
CA GLY A 409 19.28 22.87 5.65
C GLY A 409 18.10 23.84 5.70
N TYR A 410 17.49 24.17 4.55
CA TYR A 410 16.31 25.02 4.54
C TYR A 410 15.15 24.33 5.27
N PHE A 411 14.51 25.08 6.16
CA PHE A 411 13.40 24.64 6.98
C PHE A 411 12.47 25.83 7.24
N GLU A 412 11.17 25.63 7.08
CA GLU A 412 10.13 26.58 7.47
C GLU A 412 8.87 25.82 7.87
N TRP A 413 8.16 26.26 8.91
CA TRP A 413 6.84 25.71 9.22
C TRP A 413 5.84 26.16 8.17
N ALA A 414 5.08 25.21 7.64
CA ALA A 414 4.00 25.48 6.70
C ALA A 414 2.69 25.64 7.47
N GLU A 415 1.92 26.66 7.13
CA GLU A 415 0.61 26.92 7.71
C GLU A 415 -0.47 26.72 6.64
N PHE A 416 -1.56 26.07 7.04
CA PHE A 416 -2.70 25.78 6.19
C PHE A 416 -3.98 26.08 6.98
N ASP A 417 -5.02 26.50 6.27
CA ASP A 417 -6.36 26.63 6.84
C ASP A 417 -7.07 25.26 6.94
N ASP A 418 -8.31 25.24 7.41
CA ASP A 418 -9.06 24.00 7.58
C ASP A 418 -9.36 23.25 6.27
N ASP A 419 -9.26 23.93 5.12
CA ASP A 419 -9.40 23.39 3.76
C ASP A 419 -8.05 22.99 3.15
N GLY A 420 -6.97 23.12 3.93
CA GLY A 420 -5.63 22.75 3.51
C GLY A 420 -5.06 23.71 2.47
N GLU A 421 -5.61 24.93 2.38
CA GLU A 421 -5.06 25.99 1.54
C GLU A 421 -3.90 26.68 2.26
N PRO A 422 -2.79 26.97 1.57
CA PRO A 422 -1.60 27.53 2.20
C PRO A 422 -1.83 28.98 2.65
N ILE A 423 -1.46 29.25 3.90
CA ILE A 423 -1.47 30.60 4.48
C ILE A 423 -0.09 31.21 4.26
N TRP A 424 0.02 32.06 3.24
CA TRP A 424 1.27 32.75 2.94
C TRP A 424 1.41 34.01 3.81
N PRO A 425 2.55 34.22 4.50
CA PRO A 425 2.81 35.47 5.20
C PRO A 425 2.66 36.67 4.25
N GLU A 426 2.02 37.75 4.69
CA GLU A 426 1.72 38.92 3.83
C GLU A 426 2.94 39.49 3.10
N ASN A 427 4.14 39.32 3.66
CA ASN A 427 5.42 39.76 3.07
C ASN A 427 6.04 38.79 2.03
N LYS A 428 5.36 37.68 1.68
CA LYS A 428 5.82 36.67 0.72
C LYS A 428 4.91 36.48 -0.49
N LYS A 429 3.85 37.28 -0.64
CA LYS A 429 3.13 37.40 -1.92
C LYS A 429 4.11 38.00 -2.95
N ARG A 430 4.74 37.13 -3.74
CA ARG A 430 5.59 37.51 -4.87
C ARG A 430 4.74 37.89 -6.07
#